data_AF-A0AAU8KA36-F1
#
_entry.id   AF-A0AAU8KA36-F1
#
_cell.length_a   1.000
_cell.length_b   1.000
_cell.length_c   1.000
_cell.angle_alpha   90.00
_cell.angle_beta   90.00
_cell.angle_gamma   90.00
#
_symmetry.space_group_name_H-M   'P 1'
#
loop_
_entity.id
_entity.type
_entity.pdbx_description
1 polymer ?
#
loop_
_entity_poly.entity_id
_entity_poly.type
_entity_poly.pdbx_seq_one_letter_code
_entity_poly.pdbx_strand_id
1 'polypeptide(L)'
;MGVWWVERRDVLLVELAGVLVFFGADPLEDPGVGELADAAEILAAEYRTSSRGPHLREVGELLARAAIELRCADRFRGALLPVVVRHLRRAVCDLARARACLRAPAGPAAGAHPGAGRSARSRA
;
A
#
# COMPACT_ATOMS: atom_id res chain seq x y z
N MET A 1 -30.67 8.68 -7.29
CA MET A 1 -29.48 7.84 -7.61
C MET A 1 -28.14 8.47 -7.21
N GLY A 2 -28.00 9.80 -7.07
CA GLY A 2 -26.72 10.43 -6.68
C GLY A 2 -26.31 10.23 -5.21
N VAL A 3 -27.26 10.16 -4.28
CA VAL A 3 -27.02 10.08 -2.82
C VAL A 3 -26.17 8.84 -2.44
N TRP A 4 -26.50 7.67 -2.99
CA TRP A 4 -25.76 6.43 -2.71
C TRP A 4 -24.27 6.50 -3.09
N TRP A 5 -23.95 7.17 -4.21
CA TRP A 5 -22.56 7.30 -4.64
C TRP A 5 -21.74 8.23 -3.74
N VAL A 6 -22.38 9.28 -3.21
CA VAL A 6 -21.75 10.20 -2.25
C VAL A 6 -21.49 9.46 -0.93
N GLU A 7 -22.50 8.80 -0.37
CA GLU A 7 -22.33 7.99 0.85
C GLU A 7 -21.24 6.93 0.67
N ARG A 8 -21.21 6.25 -0.48
CA ARG A 8 -20.19 5.24 -0.74
C ARG A 8 -18.79 5.82 -0.84
N ARG A 9 -18.64 7.02 -1.41
CA ARG A 9 -17.37 7.75 -1.43
C ARG A 9 -16.94 8.06 0.00
N ASP A 10 -17.81 8.62 0.82
CA ASP A 10 -17.48 9.08 2.17
C ASP A 10 -17.06 7.92 3.08
N VAL A 11 -17.77 6.79 3.01
CA VAL A 11 -17.38 5.56 3.71
C VAL A 11 -15.98 5.10 3.30
N LEU A 12 -15.65 5.16 2.01
CA LEU A 12 -14.33 4.76 1.52
C LEU A 12 -13.22 5.72 2.00
N LEU A 13 -13.50 7.03 2.10
CA LEU A 13 -12.52 8.00 2.60
C LEU A 13 -12.19 7.74 4.07
N VAL A 14 -13.20 7.48 4.89
CA VAL A 14 -13.01 7.11 6.31
C VAL A 14 -12.25 5.79 6.43
N GLU A 15 -12.59 4.78 5.62
CA GLU A 15 -11.89 3.49 5.60
C GLU A 15 -10.41 3.66 5.23
N LEU A 16 -10.12 4.43 4.18
CA LEU A 16 -8.76 4.74 3.74
C LEU A 16 -7.96 5.47 4.83
N ALA A 17 -8.53 6.48 5.47
CA ALA A 17 -7.91 7.21 6.57
C ALA A 17 -7.53 6.26 7.71
N GLY A 18 -8.47 5.42 8.17
CA GLY A 18 -8.22 4.44 9.22
C GLY A 18 -7.14 3.42 8.86
N VAL A 19 -7.04 3.03 7.59
CA VAL A 19 -5.98 2.14 7.12
C VAL A 19 -4.62 2.86 7.07
N LEU A 20 -4.54 4.12 6.65
CA LEU A 20 -3.28 4.88 6.63
C LEU A 20 -2.72 5.12 8.04
N VAL A 21 -3.59 5.30 9.05
CA VAL A 21 -3.17 5.37 10.46
C VAL A 21 -2.43 4.10 10.90
N PHE A 22 -2.84 2.91 10.42
CA PHE A 22 -2.11 1.67 10.71
C PHE A 22 -0.66 1.68 10.20
N PHE A 23 -0.39 2.41 9.10
CA PHE A 23 0.96 2.56 8.55
C PHE A 23 1.73 3.74 9.17
N GLY A 24 1.12 4.51 10.07
CA GLY A 24 1.76 5.61 10.78
C GLY A 24 1.37 7.01 10.30
N ALA A 25 0.33 7.17 9.47
CA ALA A 25 -0.23 8.49 9.20
C ALA A 25 -0.95 9.08 10.43
N ASP A 26 -1.01 10.40 10.51
CA ASP A 26 -1.83 11.09 11.49
C ASP A 26 -3.34 10.88 11.22
N PRO A 27 -4.17 10.78 12.26
CA PRO A 27 -5.61 10.67 12.10
C PRO A 27 -6.22 11.96 11.52
N LEU A 28 -7.09 11.82 10.52
CA LEU A 28 -7.82 12.92 9.89
C LEU A 28 -9.30 12.87 10.32
N GLU A 29 -9.82 13.99 10.82
CA GLU A 29 -11.22 14.09 11.27
C GLU A 29 -12.22 14.16 10.11
N ASP A 30 -11.86 14.85 9.01
CA ASP A 30 -12.64 14.94 7.77
C ASP A 30 -11.74 14.67 6.57
N PRO A 31 -11.47 13.38 6.24
CA PRO A 31 -10.41 13.02 5.31
C PRO A 31 -10.75 13.39 3.85
N GLY A 32 -9.98 14.31 3.28
CA GLY A 32 -10.03 14.64 1.85
C GLY A 32 -9.23 13.67 0.96
N VAL A 33 -9.65 13.48 -0.30
CA VAL A 33 -8.92 12.62 -1.26
C VAL A 33 -7.47 13.08 -1.44
N GLY A 34 -7.24 14.40 -1.54
CA GLY A 34 -5.90 14.98 -1.68
C GLY A 34 -5.01 14.72 -0.47
N GLU A 35 -5.51 14.96 0.74
CA GLU A 35 -4.78 14.73 2.00
C GLU A 35 -4.39 13.25 2.14
N LEU A 36 -5.32 12.33 1.83
CA LEU A 36 -5.03 10.90 1.82
C LEU A 36 -3.98 10.52 0.78
N ALA A 37 -3.99 11.17 -0.39
CA ALA A 37 -3.00 10.92 -1.43
C ALA A 37 -1.59 11.34 -0.99
N ASP A 38 -1.48 12.48 -0.33
CA ASP A 38 -0.20 13.00 0.16
C ASP A 38 0.32 12.17 1.33
N ALA A 39 -0.55 11.81 2.28
CA ALA A 39 -0.19 10.90 3.37
C ALA A 39 0.29 9.53 2.85
N ALA A 40 -0.42 8.96 1.87
CA ALA A 40 -0.01 7.70 1.25
C ALA A 40 1.34 7.80 0.52
N GLU A 41 1.64 8.93 -0.14
CA GLU A 41 2.92 9.15 -0.81
C GLU A 41 4.09 9.31 0.16
N ILE A 42 3.90 10.06 1.24
CA ILE A 42 4.91 10.23 2.30
C ILE A 42 5.27 8.86 2.88
N LEU A 43 4.27 8.09 3.31
CA LEU A 43 4.47 6.73 3.80
C LEU A 43 5.13 5.83 2.74
N ALA A 44 4.72 5.95 1.47
CA ALA A 44 5.34 5.17 0.40
C ALA A 44 6.84 5.44 0.28
N ALA A 45 7.27 6.70 0.41
CA ALA A 45 8.69 7.09 0.38
C ALA A 45 9.46 6.53 1.60
N GLU A 46 8.88 6.63 2.80
CA GLU A 46 9.47 6.08 4.04
C GLU A 46 9.66 4.56 3.95
N TYR A 47 8.63 3.83 3.52
CA TYR A 47 8.71 2.38 3.41
C TYR A 47 9.68 1.91 2.32
N ARG A 48 9.76 2.63 1.17
CA ARG A 48 10.72 2.29 0.09
C ARG A 48 12.18 2.56 0.46
N THR A 49 12.45 3.52 1.35
CA THR A 49 13.79 3.87 1.81
C THR A 49 14.25 3.04 3.01
N SER A 50 13.34 2.28 3.63
CA SER A 50 13.65 1.38 4.74
C SER A 50 14.61 0.26 4.34
N SER A 51 15.66 0.06 5.16
CA SER A 51 16.64 -1.02 5.00
C SER A 51 16.22 -2.33 5.70
N ARG A 52 15.06 -2.35 6.36
CA ARG A 52 14.61 -3.48 7.20
C ARG A 52 14.07 -4.69 6.42
N GLY A 53 14.04 -4.63 5.08
CA GLY A 53 13.84 -5.80 4.24
C GLY A 53 13.02 -5.55 2.96
N PRO A 54 13.04 -6.51 2.01
CA PRO A 54 12.37 -6.37 0.71
C PRO A 54 10.84 -6.26 0.83
N HIS A 55 10.23 -6.88 1.84
CA HIS A 55 8.79 -6.81 2.10
C HIS A 55 8.32 -5.37 2.38
N LEU A 56 9.15 -4.52 3.00
CA LEU A 56 8.80 -3.11 3.22
C LEU A 56 8.88 -2.28 1.94
N ARG A 57 9.78 -2.63 1.02
CA ARG A 57 9.81 -1.99 -0.30
C ARG A 57 8.53 -2.31 -1.08
N GLU A 58 8.07 -3.56 -1.03
CA GLU A 58 6.80 -3.96 -1.62
C GLU A 58 5.61 -3.20 -1.00
N VAL A 59 5.57 -3.07 0.33
CA VAL A 59 4.57 -2.23 1.02
C VAL A 59 4.62 -0.79 0.51
N GLY A 60 5.82 -0.21 0.38
CA GLY A 60 6.01 1.13 -0.13
C GLY A 60 5.62 1.30 -1.61
N GLU A 61 5.71 0.25 -2.43
CA GLU A 61 5.19 0.25 -3.80
C GLU A 61 3.65 0.21 -3.84
N LEU A 62 3.03 -0.56 -2.96
CA LEU A 62 1.57 -0.64 -2.85
C LEU A 62 0.97 0.68 -2.34
N LEU A 63 1.60 1.31 -1.35
CA LEU A 63 1.26 2.66 -0.89
C LEU A 63 1.38 3.69 -2.03
N ALA A 64 2.41 3.57 -2.88
CA ALA A 64 2.57 4.42 -4.07
C ALA A 64 1.38 4.32 -5.03
N ARG A 65 0.94 3.09 -5.32
CA ARG A 65 -0.18 2.83 -6.22
C ARG A 65 -1.47 3.37 -5.65
N ALA A 66 -1.67 3.20 -4.33
CA ALA A 66 -2.80 3.81 -3.64
C ALA A 66 -2.79 5.34 -3.78
N ALA A 67 -1.66 6.01 -3.55
CA ALA A 67 -1.52 7.46 -3.75
C ALA A 67 -1.88 7.89 -5.19
N ILE A 68 -1.41 7.15 -6.20
CA ILE A 68 -1.73 7.42 -7.62
C ILE A 68 -3.23 7.30 -7.87
N GLU A 69 -3.87 6.24 -7.39
CA GLU A 69 -5.32 6.04 -7.53
C GLU A 69 -6.11 7.16 -6.83
N LEU A 70 -5.67 7.62 -5.65
CA LEU A 70 -6.27 8.76 -4.96
C LEU A 70 -6.11 10.07 -5.75
N ARG A 71 -4.93 10.37 -6.31
CA ARG A 71 -4.76 11.53 -7.21
C ARG A 71 -5.62 11.41 -8.46
N CYS A 72 -5.84 10.20 -8.97
CA CYS A 72 -6.77 9.99 -10.08
C CYS A 72 -8.21 10.32 -9.68
N ALA A 73 -8.65 9.90 -8.49
CA ALA A 73 -9.95 10.27 -7.95
C ALA A 73 -10.09 11.78 -7.75
N ASP A 74 -9.07 12.44 -7.20
CA ASP A 74 -9.07 13.88 -6.89
C ASP A 74 -9.23 14.75 -8.15
N ARG A 75 -8.64 14.33 -9.28
CA ARG A 75 -8.77 15.04 -10.58
C ARG A 75 -10.22 15.22 -11.04
N PHE A 76 -11.14 14.37 -10.59
CA PHE A 76 -12.56 14.50 -10.94
C PHE A 76 -13.31 15.51 -10.07
N ARG A 77 -12.72 16.05 -8.99
CA ARG A 77 -13.28 17.11 -8.12
C ARG A 77 -14.76 16.90 -7.74
N GLY A 78 -15.13 15.65 -7.44
CA GLY A 78 -16.51 15.27 -7.09
C GLY A 78 -17.47 15.05 -8.28
N ALA A 79 -17.03 15.24 -9.52
CA ALA A 79 -17.74 14.79 -10.71
C ALA A 79 -17.52 13.28 -10.94
N LEU A 80 -18.35 12.68 -11.80
CA LEU A 80 -18.23 11.27 -12.22
C LEU A 80 -18.05 10.30 -11.03
N LEU A 81 -18.92 10.40 -10.02
CA LEU A 81 -18.82 9.63 -8.78
C LEU A 81 -18.57 8.12 -8.96
N PRO A 82 -19.14 7.42 -9.96
CA PRO A 82 -18.80 6.02 -10.20
C PRO A 82 -17.30 5.78 -10.48
N VAL A 83 -16.66 6.69 -11.20
CA VAL A 83 -15.23 6.65 -11.51
C VAL A 83 -14.40 6.95 -10.28
N VAL A 84 -14.78 7.97 -9.49
CA VAL A 84 -14.17 8.28 -8.20
C VAL A 84 -14.20 7.06 -7.28
N VAL A 85 -15.37 6.46 -7.07
CA VAL A 85 -15.54 5.28 -6.22
C VAL A 85 -14.72 4.09 -6.71
N ARG A 86 -14.58 3.90 -8.02
CA ARG A 86 -13.69 2.84 -8.58
C ARG A 86 -12.24 3.05 -8.15
N HIS A 87 -11.72 4.27 -8.26
CA HIS A 87 -10.34 4.60 -7.85
C HIS A 87 -10.15 4.44 -6.34
N LEU A 88 -11.09 4.92 -5.52
CA LEU A 88 -11.05 4.74 -4.07
C LEU A 88 -11.03 3.25 -3.66
N ARG A 89 -11.85 2.42 -4.32
CA ARG A 89 -11.84 0.96 -4.06
C ARG A 89 -10.51 0.30 -4.43
N ARG A 90 -9.86 0.75 -5.50
CA ARG A 90 -8.52 0.24 -5.87
C ARG A 90 -7.49 0.61 -4.82
N ALA A 91 -7.49 1.87 -4.37
CA ALA A 91 -6.63 2.31 -3.28
C ALA A 91 -6.85 1.45 -2.02
N VAL A 92 -8.10 1.18 -1.62
CA VAL A 92 -8.41 0.28 -0.49
C VAL A 92 -7.81 -1.12 -0.72
N CYS A 93 -7.96 -1.69 -1.91
CA CYS A 93 -7.39 -3.01 -2.23
C CYS A 93 -5.85 -3.03 -2.13
N ASP A 94 -5.18 -1.99 -2.61
CA ASP A 94 -3.71 -1.91 -2.56
C ASP A 94 -3.22 -1.72 -1.12
N LEU A 95 -3.89 -0.91 -0.30
CA LEU A 95 -3.55 -0.77 1.12
C LEU A 95 -3.83 -2.06 1.91
N ALA A 96 -4.92 -2.78 1.59
CA ALA A 96 -5.20 -4.08 2.21
C ALA A 96 -4.11 -5.12 1.88
N ARG A 97 -3.61 -5.12 0.64
CA ARG A 97 -2.47 -5.97 0.24
C ARG A 97 -1.20 -5.56 0.98
N ALA A 98 -0.92 -4.27 1.08
CA ALA A 98 0.24 -3.75 1.81
C ALA A 98 0.20 -4.22 3.28
N ARG A 99 -0.98 -4.19 3.89
CA ARG A 99 -1.19 -4.66 5.26
C ARG A 99 -0.96 -6.16 5.40
N ALA A 100 -1.37 -6.94 4.40
CA ALA A 100 -1.13 -8.39 4.38
C ALA A 100 0.38 -8.71 4.27
N CYS A 101 1.16 -7.96 3.49
CA CYS A 101 2.61 -8.12 3.40
C CYS A 101 3.31 -7.96 4.75
N LEU A 102 2.82 -7.07 5.63
CA LEU A 102 3.35 -6.88 6.98
C LEU A 102 2.95 -7.98 7.98
N ARG A 103 1.85 -8.71 7.70
CA ARG A 103 1.34 -9.78 8.55
C ARG A 103 1.83 -11.16 8.15
N ALA A 104 2.34 -11.31 6.93
CA ALA A 104 2.93 -12.56 6.48
C ALA A 104 4.15 -12.87 7.36
N PRO A 105 4.24 -14.08 7.95
CA PRO A 105 5.44 -14.46 8.67
C PRO A 105 6.61 -14.40 7.69
N ALA A 106 7.70 -13.73 8.09
CA ALA A 106 8.94 -13.77 7.35
C ALA A 106 9.34 -15.24 7.23
N GLY A 107 9.08 -15.83 6.07
CA GLY A 107 9.48 -17.20 5.78
C GLY A 107 10.97 -17.35 6.05
N PRO A 108 11.45 -18.55 6.44
CA PRO A 108 12.85 -18.75 6.74
C PRO A 108 13.67 -18.28 5.54
N ALA A 109 14.52 -17.28 5.75
CA ALA A 109 15.41 -16.76 4.73
C ALA A 109 16.17 -17.94 4.12
N ALA A 110 15.80 -18.32 2.90
CA ALA A 110 16.49 -19.33 2.12
C ALA A 110 17.87 -18.75 1.74
N GLY A 111 18.79 -18.84 2.68
CA GLY A 111 20.15 -18.30 2.60
C GLY A 111 21.12 -19.05 3.49
N ALA A 112 20.81 -20.29 3.87
CA ALA A 112 21.83 -21.25 4.29
C ALA A 112 22.17 -22.08 3.05
N HIS A 113 23.22 -21.67 2.36
CA HIS A 113 23.86 -22.47 1.31
C HIS A 113 24.95 -23.29 1.99
N PRO A 114 24.74 -24.56 2.38
CA PRO A 114 25.86 -25.45 2.65
C PRO A 114 26.25 -26.07 1.31
N GLY A 115 26.86 -25.25 0.44
CA GLY A 115 27.69 -25.74 -0.64
C GLY A 115 28.94 -26.36 -0.03
N ALA A 116 28.80 -27.55 0.55
CA ALA A 116 29.87 -28.37 1.05
C ALA A 116 30.76 -28.78 -0.13
N GLY A 117 31.71 -27.91 -0.48
CA GLY A 117 32.84 -28.24 -1.33
C GLY A 117 33.73 -29.24 -0.60
N ARG A 118 33.46 -30.53 -0.77
CA ARG A 118 34.44 -31.59 -0.50
C ARG A 118 34.11 -32.82 -1.35
N SER A 119 34.86 -33.02 -2.43
CA SER A 119 35.82 -34.13 -2.52
C SER A 119 36.44 -34.24 -3.91
N ALA A 120 37.77 -34.16 -3.89
CA ALA A 120 38.79 -34.66 -4.82
C ALA A 120 38.36 -35.32 -6.14
N ARG A 121 38.86 -34.75 -7.25
CA ARG A 121 39.07 -35.49 -8.51
C ARG A 121 40.37 -36.32 -8.42
N SER A 122 40.17 -37.63 -8.41
CA SER A 122 40.86 -38.69 -9.19
C SER A 122 42.26 -38.43 -9.82
N ARG A 123 43.16 -39.37 -9.51
CA ARG A 123 44.20 -40.02 -10.35
C ARG A 123 45.35 -39.20 -10.95
N ALA A 124 46.57 -39.50 -10.48
CA ALA A 124 47.62 -40.15 -11.26
C ALA A 124 48.57 -40.89 -10.30
#